data_AF-A0A946NPS6-F1
#
_entry.id   AF-A0A946NPS6-F1
#
_cell.length_a   1.000
_cell.length_b   1.000
_cell.length_c   1.000
_cell.angle_alpha   90.00
_cell.angle_beta   90.00
_cell.angle_gamma   90.00
#
_symmetry.space_group_name_H-M   'P 1'
#
loop_
_entity.id
_entity.type
_entity.pdbx_description
1 polymer ?
#
loop_
_entity_poly.entity_id
_entity_poly.type
_entity_poly.pdbx_seq_one_letter_code
_entity_poly.pdbx_strand_id
1 'polypeptide(L)'
;MNWRTKTESKIELFSDWLFENAKITIAVVFVFVVALGSQLPSLKIDTTTEGFLHKTDPMRVEYDIFRDQFGRDEKLMIAVKT
;
A
#
# COMPACT_ATOMS: atom_id res chain seq x y z
N MET A 1 -12.40 -16.33 38.27
CA MET A 1 -12.49 -16.76 36.85
C MET A 1 -11.31 -16.13 36.11
N ASN A 2 -10.27 -16.92 35.82
CA ASN A 2 -8.96 -16.39 35.44
C ASN A 2 -8.91 -16.14 33.93
N TRP A 3 -8.97 -14.88 33.51
CA TRP A 3 -8.94 -14.48 32.08
C TRP A 3 -7.73 -15.07 31.34
N ARG A 4 -6.62 -15.27 32.06
CA ARG A 4 -5.39 -15.89 31.57
C ARG A 4 -5.61 -17.30 31.04
N THR A 5 -6.20 -18.19 31.85
CA THR A 5 -6.40 -19.59 31.45
C THR A 5 -7.37 -19.71 30.28
N LYS A 6 -8.36 -18.82 30.20
CA LYS A 6 -9.28 -18.75 29.07
C LYS A 6 -8.61 -18.32 27.77
N THR A 7 -7.59 -17.47 27.85
CA THR A 7 -6.78 -17.06 26.69
C THR A 7 -5.83 -18.17 26.27
N GLU A 8 -5.15 -18.81 27.23
CA GLU A 8 -4.25 -19.94 26.98
C GLU A 8 -4.99 -21.06 26.21
N SER A 9 -6.16 -21.50 26.70
CA SER A 9 -6.93 -22.56 26.02
C SER A 9 -7.41 -22.17 24.62
N LYS A 10 -7.68 -20.88 24.38
CA LYS A 10 -8.07 -20.41 23.03
C LYS A 10 -6.90 -20.44 22.06
N ILE A 11 -5.71 -20.07 22.51
CA ILE A 11 -4.49 -20.08 21.69
C ILE A 11 -4.09 -21.52 21.37
N GLU A 12 -4.20 -22.41 22.35
CA GLU A 12 -3.95 -23.85 22.17
C GLU A 12 -4.88 -24.44 21.10
N LEU A 13 -6.21 -24.31 21.27
CA LEU A 13 -7.19 -24.78 20.29
C LEU A 13 -6.97 -24.20 18.88
N PHE A 14 -6.59 -22.92 18.80
CA PHE A 14 -6.29 -22.27 17.53
C PHE A 14 -5.02 -22.83 16.88
N SER A 15 -3.98 -23.07 17.67
CA SER A 15 -2.70 -23.59 17.19
C SER A 15 -2.86 -25.04 16.73
N ASP A 16 -3.55 -25.88 17.51
CA ASP A 16 -3.83 -27.27 17.14
C ASP A 16 -4.60 -27.33 15.82
N TRP A 17 -5.65 -26.51 15.69
CA TRP A 17 -6.41 -26.42 14.44
C TRP A 17 -5.55 -25.98 13.25
N LEU A 18 -4.65 -25.01 13.43
CA LEU A 18 -3.71 -24.54 12.41
C LEU A 18 -2.79 -25.67 11.92
N PHE A 19 -2.26 -26.48 12.83
CA PHE A 19 -1.33 -27.57 12.52
C PHE A 19 -2.03 -28.78 11.91
N GLU A 20 -3.19 -29.18 12.44
CA GLU A 20 -4.01 -30.26 11.87
C GLU A 20 -4.46 -29.93 10.44
N ASN A 21 -4.73 -28.65 10.16
CA ASN A 21 -5.21 -28.17 8.87
C ASN A 21 -4.13 -27.41 8.07
N ALA A 22 -2.84 -27.73 8.28
CA ALA A 22 -1.71 -26.95 7.73
C ALA A 22 -1.81 -26.64 6.24
N LYS A 23 -2.30 -27.57 5.41
CA LYS A 23 -2.49 -27.34 3.96
C LYS A 23 -3.53 -26.24 3.69
N ILE A 24 -4.65 -26.26 4.41
CA ILE A 24 -5.72 -25.25 4.29
C ILE A 24 -5.19 -23.92 4.82
N THR A 25 -4.50 -23.92 5.96
CA THR A 25 -3.85 -22.74 6.53
C THR A 25 -2.94 -22.05 5.51
N ILE A 26 -2.03 -22.80 4.89
CA ILE A 26 -1.11 -22.28 3.87
C ILE A 26 -1.88 -21.74 2.67
N ALA A 27 -2.89 -22.47 2.17
CA ALA A 27 -3.71 -22.03 1.06
C ALA A 27 -4.45 -20.71 1.37
N VAL A 28 -5.01 -20.58 2.57
CA VAL A 28 -5.71 -19.36 3.03
C VAL A 28 -4.75 -18.18 3.12
N VAL A 29 -3.58 -18.37 3.74
CA VAL A 29 -2.55 -17.32 3.83
C VAL A 29 -2.08 -16.91 2.44
N PHE A 30 -1.85 -17.87 1.55
CA PHE A 30 -1.44 -17.60 0.19
C PHE A 30 -2.49 -16.78 -0.58
N VAL A 31 -3.76 -17.21 -0.53
CA VAL A 31 -4.87 -16.47 -1.14
C VAL A 31 -4.99 -15.06 -0.55
N PHE A 32 -4.83 -14.91 0.77
CA PHE A 32 -4.86 -13.62 1.43
C PHE A 32 -3.76 -12.68 0.92
N VAL A 33 -2.51 -13.18 0.83
CA VAL A 33 -1.38 -12.40 0.31
C VAL A 33 -1.57 -12.04 -1.16
N VAL A 34 -2.02 -12.98 -1.99
CA VAL A 34 -2.30 -12.72 -3.41
C VAL A 34 -3.43 -11.70 -3.58
N ALA A 35 -4.48 -11.78 -2.76
CA ALA A 35 -5.58 -10.83 -2.79
C ALA A 35 -5.08 -9.41 -2.46
N LEU A 36 -4.29 -9.24 -1.40
CA LEU A 36 -3.69 -7.94 -1.09
C LEU A 36 -2.72 -7.47 -2.19
N GLY A 37 -1.88 -8.37 -2.68
CA GLY A 37 -0.90 -8.09 -3.73
C GLY A 37 -1.54 -7.71 -5.07
N SER A 38 -2.73 -8.21 -5.37
CA SER A 38 -3.46 -7.90 -6.61
C SER A 38 -3.83 -6.42 -6.74
N GLN A 39 -3.85 -5.67 -5.64
CA GLN A 39 -4.09 -4.23 -5.65
C GLN A 39 -2.82 -3.41 -5.94
N LEU A 40 -1.61 -3.98 -5.85
CA LEU A 40 -0.36 -3.26 -6.08
C LEU A 40 -0.27 -2.59 -7.47
N PRO A 41 -0.70 -3.21 -8.59
CA PRO A 41 -0.69 -2.56 -9.90
C PRO A 41 -1.60 -1.31 -9.98
N SER A 42 -2.63 -1.25 -9.14
CA SER A 42 -3.53 -0.09 -9.08
C SER A 42 -3.04 1.03 -8.16
N LEU A 43 -1.94 0.79 -7.43
CA LEU A 43 -1.37 1.74 -6.49
C LEU A 43 -0.80 2.94 -7.25
N LYS A 44 -1.45 4.09 -7.09
CA LYS A 44 -0.96 5.35 -7.64
C LYS A 44 -0.02 5.99 -6.63
N ILE A 45 1.27 6.09 -6.98
CA ILE A 45 2.27 6.78 -6.19
C ILE A 45 2.54 8.12 -6.88
N ASP A 46 2.19 9.23 -6.20
CA ASP A 46 2.61 10.56 -6.61
C ASP A 46 4.03 10.80 -6.12
N THR A 47 5.01 10.77 -7.02
CA THR A 47 6.43 11.02 -6.72
C THR A 47 6.84 12.47 -6.96
N THR A 48 5.89 13.38 -7.18
CA THR A 48 6.19 14.79 -7.40
C THR A 48 6.47 15.51 -6.08
N THR A 49 7.41 16.46 -6.10
CA THR A 49 7.65 17.36 -4.96
C THR A 49 6.49 18.33 -4.72
N GLU A 50 5.71 18.62 -5.77
CA GLU A 50 4.46 19.41 -5.69
C GLU A 50 3.42 18.74 -4.80
N GLY A 51 3.46 17.41 -4.66
CA GLY A 51 2.64 16.62 -3.75
C GLY A 51 2.83 16.93 -2.25
N PHE A 52 3.94 17.54 -1.85
CA PHE A 52 4.24 17.86 -0.44
C PHE A 52 3.42 19.03 0.11
N LEU A 53 2.89 19.91 -0.74
CA LEU A 53 2.03 21.02 -0.32
C LEU A 53 0.59 20.55 -0.16
N HIS A 54 -0.17 21.11 0.78
CA HIS A 54 -1.59 20.77 0.89
C HIS A 54 -2.35 21.21 -0.37
N LYS A 55 -3.31 20.39 -0.82
CA LYS A 55 -4.10 20.66 -2.04
C LYS A 55 -4.87 22.00 -1.98
N THR A 56 -5.15 22.49 -0.78
CA THR A 56 -5.88 23.75 -0.54
C THR A 56 -4.95 24.93 -0.27
N ASP A 57 -3.63 24.74 -0.34
CA ASP A 57 -2.69 25.84 -0.15
C ASP A 57 -2.82 26.84 -1.31
N PRO A 58 -3.10 28.13 -1.04
CA PRO A 58 -3.27 29.13 -2.10
C PRO A 58 -2.06 29.23 -3.03
N MET A 59 -0.85 28.95 -2.53
CA MET A 59 0.37 28.93 -3.36
C MET A 59 0.40 27.75 -4.32
N ARG A 60 -0.15 26.60 -3.93
CA ARG A 60 -0.26 25.43 -4.82
C ARG A 60 -1.32 25.67 -5.90
N VAL A 61 -2.44 26.29 -5.55
CA VAL A 61 -3.53 26.60 -6.51
C VAL A 61 -3.06 27.57 -7.59
N GLU A 62 -2.36 28.64 -7.19
CA GLU A 62 -1.84 29.63 -8.14
C GLU A 62 -0.75 29.04 -9.05
N TYR A 63 0.11 28.17 -8.50
CA TYR A 63 1.07 27.40 -9.27
C TYR A 63 0.41 26.43 -10.27
N ASP A 64 -0.63 25.70 -9.87
CA ASP A 64 -1.36 24.78 -10.74
C ASP A 64 -2.00 25.54 -11.93
N ILE A 65 -2.59 26.72 -11.69
CA ILE A 65 -3.16 27.58 -12.74
C ILE A 65 -2.08 28.04 -13.73
N PHE A 66 -0.94 28.49 -13.23
CA PHE A 66 0.18 28.89 -14.08
C PHE A 66 0.72 27.73 -14.92
N ARG A 67 0.91 26.55 -14.30
CA ARG A 67 1.37 25.32 -14.96
C ARG A 67 0.41 24.90 -16.08
N ASP A 68 -0.89 24.96 -15.85
CA ASP A 68 -1.89 24.54 -16.83
C ASP A 68 -1.95 25.50 -18.04
N GLN A 69 -1.60 26.78 -17.85
CA GLN A 69 -1.58 27.78 -18.91
C GLN A 69 -0.28 27.77 -19.75
N PHE A 70 0.88 27.58 -19.12
CA PHE A 70 2.19 27.72 -19.77
C PHE A 70 2.92 26.39 -19.98
N GLY A 71 2.41 25.29 -19.42
CA GLY A 71 3.09 24.00 -19.36
C GLY A 71 4.08 23.93 -18.19
N ARG A 72 4.65 22.74 -17.96
CA ARG A 72 5.79 22.57 -17.05
C ARG A 72 7.08 22.92 -17.77
N ASP A 73 8.10 23.30 -17.01
CA ASP A 73 9.50 23.20 -17.45
C ASP A 73 9.86 21.71 -17.57
N GLU A 74 9.40 21.07 -18.63
CA GLU A 74 9.62 19.64 -18.88
C GLU A 74 11.03 19.42 -19.42
N LYS A 75 11.94 18.97 -18.56
CA LYS A 75 13.28 18.57 -18.98
C LYS A 75 13.24 17.20 -19.67
N LEU A 76 13.32 17.19 -20.99
CA LEU A 76 13.40 15.96 -21.79
C LEU A 76 14.83 15.39 -21.75
N MET A 77 15.05 14.31 -20.99
CA MET A 77 16.36 13.65 -20.87
C MET A 77 16.44 12.46 -21.83
N ILE A 78 17.19 12.59 -22.93
CA ILE A 78 17.42 11.50 -23.89
C ILE A 78 18.75 10.83 -23.57
N ALA A 79 18.71 9.58 -23.11
CA ALA A 79 19.91 8.77 -22.96
C ALA A 79 20.19 8.04 -24.29
N VAL A 80 21.22 8.46 -25.02
CA VAL A 80 21.71 7.75 -26.20
C VAL A 80 22.84 6.81 -25.78
N LYS A 81 22.69 5.53 -26.08
CA LYS A 81 23.74 4.52 -25.92
C LYS A 81 24.45 4.34 -27.27
N THR A 82 25.76 4.57 -27.32
CA THR A 82 26.63 4.23 -28.45
C THR A 82 27.04 2.76 -28.38
#